data_AF-A0A356VBZ1-F1
#
_entry.id   AF-A0A356VBZ1-F1
#
_cell.length_a   1.000
_cell.length_b   1.000
_cell.length_c   1.000
_cell.angle_alpha   90.00
_cell.angle_beta   90.00
_cell.angle_gamma   90.00
#
_symmetry.space_group_name_H-M   'P 1'
#
loop_
_entity.id
_entity.type
_entity.pdbx_description
1 polymer ?
#
loop_
_entity_poly.entity_id
_entity_poly.type
_entity_poly.pdbx_seq_one_letter_code
_entity_poly.pdbx_strand_id
1 'polypeptide(L)'
;MPKVEEYSERKTTLAGWAVTITTYRLGSTYHTTIDNTDPGAWVVKAEGPTKEEAEAKALKEAQALLEKVTRQKPPTGCTSVPGF
;
A
#
# COMPACT_ATOMS: atom_id res chain seq x y z
N MET A 1 -9.60 2.37 -26.73
CA MET A 1 -9.62 1.62 -25.46
C MET A 1 -8.18 1.48 -25.00
N PRO A 2 -7.77 2.01 -23.83
CA PRO A 2 -6.39 1.85 -23.37
C PRO A 2 -6.17 0.37 -23.03
N LYS A 3 -5.23 -0.26 -23.74
CA LYS A 3 -4.80 -1.63 -23.49
C LYS A 3 -3.85 -1.59 -22.30
N VAL A 4 -4.22 -2.27 -21.22
CA VAL A 4 -3.36 -2.38 -20.04
C VAL A 4 -2.33 -3.47 -20.37
N GLU A 5 -1.07 -3.07 -20.44
CA GLU A 5 0.04 -3.98 -20.75
C GLU A 5 0.76 -4.35 -19.45
N GLU A 6 1.25 -5.58 -19.34
CA GLU A 6 2.02 -6.04 -18.16
C GLU A 6 1.29 -5.84 -16.80
N TYR A 7 0.01 -6.21 -16.71
CA TYR A 7 -0.69 -6.24 -15.43
C TYR A 7 -0.09 -7.32 -14.50
N SER A 8 0.32 -6.91 -13.30
CA SER A 8 0.84 -7.79 -12.27
C SER A 8 0.25 -7.39 -10.93
N GLU A 9 -0.48 -8.31 -10.30
CA GLU A 9 -0.92 -8.16 -8.91
C GLU A 9 -0.18 -9.17 -8.02
N ARG A 10 0.19 -8.72 -6.82
CA ARG A 10 0.71 -9.60 -5.78
C ARG A 10 0.27 -9.13 -4.42
N LYS A 11 -0.09 -10.07 -3.57
CA LYS A 11 -0.37 -9.81 -2.15
C LYS A 11 0.90 -10.08 -1.36
N THR A 12 1.27 -9.16 -0.49
CA THR A 12 2.44 -9.29 0.38
C THR A 12 2.13 -8.72 1.75
N THR A 13 2.86 -9.16 2.76
CA THR A 13 2.75 -8.60 4.10
C THR A 13 3.86 -7.59 4.30
N LEU A 14 3.53 -6.33 4.58
CA LEU A 14 4.49 -5.28 4.92
C LEU A 14 4.25 -4.81 6.35
N ALA A 15 5.27 -4.86 7.19
CA ALA A 15 5.21 -4.43 8.59
C ALA A 15 4.04 -5.05 9.40
N GLY A 16 3.65 -6.29 9.06
CA GLY A 16 2.54 -7.00 9.70
C GLY A 16 1.14 -6.72 9.11
N TRP A 17 1.04 -5.87 8.09
CA TRP A 17 -0.20 -5.57 7.38
C TRP A 17 -0.26 -6.27 6.02
N ALA A 18 -1.40 -6.86 5.68
CA ALA A 18 -1.62 -7.46 4.37
C ALA A 18 -1.88 -6.34 3.35
N VAL A 19 -0.98 -6.21 2.38
CA VAL A 19 -1.10 -5.24 1.29
C VAL A 19 -1.15 -5.94 -0.06
N THR A 20 -1.91 -5.38 -0.98
CA THR A 20 -1.92 -5.78 -2.39
C THR A 20 -1.11 -4.75 -3.17
N ILE A 21 -0.16 -5.22 -3.96
CA ILE A 21 0.63 -4.41 -4.88
C ILE A 21 0.17 -4.77 -6.29
N THR A 22 -0.36 -3.79 -7.00
CA THR A 22 -0.83 -3.91 -8.37
C THR A 22 -0.04 -2.97 -9.24
N THR A 23 0.78 -3.52 -10.13
CA THR A 23 1.55 -2.77 -11.11
C THR A 23 1.00 -3.04 -12.50
N TYR A 24 0.81 -2.00 -13.29
CA TYR A 24 0.39 -2.10 -14.67
C TYR A 24 1.01 -0.99 -15.51
N ARG A 25 1.29 -1.28 -16.78
CA ARG A 25 1.76 -0.29 -17.74
C ARG A 25 0.58 0.27 -18.52
N LEU A 26 0.49 1.60 -18.54
CA LEU A 26 -0.50 2.32 -19.32
C LEU A 26 0.23 3.18 -20.36
N GLY A 27 0.31 2.67 -21.59
CA GLY A 27 1.06 3.31 -22.68
C GLY A 27 2.56 3.40 -22.37
N SER A 28 3.05 4.61 -22.12
CA SER A 28 4.46 4.87 -21.81
C SER A 28 4.77 4.99 -20.31
N THR A 29 3.76 4.86 -19.45
CA THR A 29 3.90 5.12 -18.01
C THR A 29 3.59 3.87 -17.20
N TYR A 30 4.48 3.53 -16.26
CA TYR A 30 4.25 2.47 -15.29
C TYR A 30 3.46 3.04 -14.11
N HIS A 31 2.37 2.37 -13.76
CA HIS A 31 1.54 2.68 -12.61
C HIS A 31 1.66 1.56 -11.61
N THR A 32 2.00 1.91 -10.37
CA THR A 32 2.03 0.98 -9.24
C THR A 32 1.07 1.48 -8.19
N THR A 33 0.14 0.62 -7.81
CA THR A 33 -0.84 0.84 -6.76
C THR A 33 -0.55 -0.12 -5.62
N ILE A 34 -0.58 0.37 -4.39
CA ILE A 34 -0.44 -0.43 -3.18
C ILE A 34 -1.67 -0.17 -2.33
N ASP A 35 -2.50 -1.16 -2.08
CA ASP A 35 -3.67 -1.08 -1.20
C ASP A 35 -3.51 -1.94 0.05
N ASN A 36 -4.04 -1.48 1.18
CA ASN A 36 -4.11 -2.25 2.43
C ASN A 36 -5.54 -2.77 2.64
N THR A 37 -5.70 -4.06 2.97
CA THR A 37 -6.99 -4.74 3.08
C THR A 37 -7.63 -4.70 4.48
N ASP A 38 -6.94 -4.21 5.52
CA ASP A 38 -7.37 -4.26 6.96
C ASP A 38 -8.02 -2.93 7.45
N PRO A 39 -8.79 -2.85 8.58
CA PRO A 39 -9.52 -1.64 8.99
C PRO A 39 -8.59 -0.51 9.45
N GLY A 40 -8.04 0.16 8.45
CA GLY A 40 -7.10 1.27 8.42
C GLY A 40 -6.63 1.51 6.98
N ALA A 41 -7.46 1.12 6.00
CA ALA A 41 -7.12 0.95 4.60
C ALA A 41 -6.63 2.27 3.98
N TRP A 42 -5.35 2.30 3.63
CA TRP A 42 -4.72 3.35 2.86
C TRP A 42 -4.32 2.78 1.50
N VAL A 43 -4.32 3.65 0.49
CA VAL A 43 -3.94 3.29 -0.87
C VAL A 43 -2.91 4.27 -1.35
N VAL A 44 -1.77 3.76 -1.80
CA VAL A 44 -0.72 4.53 -2.49
C VAL A 44 -0.81 4.27 -3.96
N LYS A 45 -0.68 5.33 -4.74
CA LYS A 45 -0.55 5.26 -6.19
C LYS A 45 0.70 6.03 -6.57
N ALA A 46 1.56 5.39 -7.33
CA ALA A 46 2.70 6.04 -7.93
C ALA A 46 2.74 5.75 -9.42
N GLU A 47 3.22 6.73 -10.15
CA GLU A 47 3.43 6.67 -11.59
C GLU A 47 4.86 7.11 -11.91
N GLY A 48 5.44 6.49 -12.94
CA GLY A 48 6.79 6.78 -13.38
C GLY A 48 7.04 6.41 -14.85
N PRO A 49 8.05 7.04 -15.48
CA PRO A 49 8.45 6.73 -16.85
C PRO A 49 9.11 5.35 -16.95
N THR A 50 9.62 4.82 -15.84
CA THR A 50 10.20 3.48 -15.72
C THR A 50 9.57 2.73 -14.55
N LYS A 51 9.60 1.40 -14.63
CA LYS A 51 9.11 0.51 -13.58
C LYS A 51 9.83 0.77 -12.25
N GLU A 52 11.16 0.91 -12.28
CA GLU A 52 11.99 1.16 -11.10
C GLU A 52 11.66 2.49 -10.41
N GLU A 53 11.49 3.59 -11.14
CA GLU A 53 11.08 4.86 -10.53
C GLU A 53 9.68 4.79 -9.92
N ALA A 54 8.73 4.16 -10.63
CA ALA A 54 7.37 4.00 -10.14
C ALA A 54 7.34 3.15 -8.85
N GLU A 55 8.09 2.05 -8.80
CA GLU A 55 8.22 1.19 -7.62
C GLU A 55 8.92 1.92 -6.46
N ALA A 56 10.03 2.61 -6.70
CA ALA A 56 10.75 3.34 -5.65
C ALA A 56 9.88 4.44 -5.03
N LYS A 57 9.12 5.16 -5.86
CA LYS A 57 8.20 6.21 -5.41
C LYS A 57 7.01 5.63 -4.65
N ALA A 58 6.42 4.52 -5.15
CA ALA A 58 5.35 3.80 -4.45
C ALA A 58 5.80 3.31 -3.07
N LEU A 59 6.99 2.70 -2.99
CA LEU A 59 7.55 2.17 -1.74
C LEU A 59 7.81 3.27 -0.72
N LYS A 60 8.33 4.42 -1.17
CA LYS A 60 8.61 5.56 -0.29
C LYS A 60 7.34 6.17 0.29
N GLU A 61 6.33 6.38 -0.56
CA GLU A 61 5.00 6.86 -0.14
C GLU A 61 4.31 5.86 0.79
N ALA A 62 4.41 4.57 0.48
CA ALA A 62 3.88 3.48 1.31
C ALA A 62 4.54 3.43 2.69
N GLN A 63 5.87 3.58 2.77
CA GLN A 63 6.56 3.68 4.06
C GLN A 63 6.11 4.90 4.85
N ALA A 64 6.06 6.08 4.22
CA ALA A 64 5.64 7.31 4.90
C ALA A 64 4.20 7.24 5.42
N LEU A 65 3.30 6.53 4.72
CA LEU A 65 1.94 6.28 5.19
C LEU A 65 1.90 5.23 6.30
N LEU A 66 2.67 4.15 6.20
CA LEU A 66 2.82 3.18 7.30
C LEU A 66 3.30 3.85 8.59
N GLU A 67 4.25 4.79 8.52
CA GLU A 67 4.73 5.54 9.68
C GLU A 67 3.63 6.43 10.31
N LYS A 68 2.72 6.96 9.48
CA LYS A 68 1.56 7.73 9.96
C LYS A 68 0.48 6.82 10.54
N VAL A 69 0.19 5.69 9.89
CA VAL A 69 -0.86 4.74 10.29
C VAL A 69 -0.43 3.93 11.52
N THR A 70 0.85 3.57 11.67
CA THR A 70 1.36 2.89 12.87
C THR A 70 1.22 3.76 14.12
N ARG A 71 1.38 5.09 13.99
CA ARG A 71 1.06 6.06 15.06
C ARG A 71 -0.43 6.12 15.40
N GLN A 72 -1.29 5.72 14.46
CA GLN A 72 -2.74 5.72 14.63
C GLN A 72 -3.30 4.36 15.03
N LYS A 73 -2.47 3.34 15.34
CA LYS A 73 -3.01 2.16 16.01
C LYS A 73 -3.67 2.66 17.31
N PRO A 74 -5.00 2.55 17.49
CA PRO A 74 -5.55 2.69 18.83
C PRO A 74 -4.88 1.58 19.66
N PRO A 75 -4.64 1.79 20.96
CA PRO A 75 -4.07 0.73 21.79
C PRO A 75 -4.96 -0.51 21.66
N THR A 76 -4.48 -1.53 20.94
CA THR A 76 -4.91 -2.91 21.16
C THR A 76 -4.47 -3.24 22.58
N GLY A 77 -5.37 -2.93 23.51
CA GLY A 77 -5.11 -2.91 24.94
C GLY A 77 -6.14 -2.12 25.74
N CYS A 78 -7.43 -2.16 25.37
CA CYS A 78 -8.50 -2.00 26.36
C CYS A 78 -9.06 -3.40 26.65
N THR A 79 -8.22 -4.27 27.23
CA THR A 79 -8.67 -5.51 27.86
C THR A 79 -8.59 -5.30 29.36
N SER A 80 -9.74 -5.55 29.99
CA SER A 80 -10.05 -5.50 31.41
C SER A 80 -10.34 -4.11 32.00
N VAL A 81 -11.63 -3.78 31.95
CA VAL A 81 -12.29 -3.12 33.08
C VAL A 81 -11.83 -3.77 34.40
N PRO A 82 -11.43 -3.01 35.43
CA PRO A 82 -11.48 -3.52 36.78
C PRO A 82 -12.94 -3.40 37.21
N GLY A 83 -13.70 -4.49 37.04
CA GLY A 83 -14.95 -4.65 37.75
C GLY A 83 -14.64 -4.92 39.21
N PHE A 84 -15.01 -3.96 40.06
CA PHE A 84 -15.37 -4.02 41.48
C PHE A 84 -14.83 -5.18 42.35
#